data_AF-A0A5N6X3D5-F1
#
_entry.id   AF-A0A5N6X3D5-F1
#
_cell.length_a   1.000
_cell.length_b   1.000
_cell.length_c   1.000
_cell.angle_alpha   90.00
_cell.angle_beta   90.00
_cell.angle_gamma   90.00
#
_symmetry.space_group_name_H-M   'P 1'
#
loop_
_entity.id
_entity.type
_entity.pdbx_description
1 polymer ?
#
loop_
_entity_poly.entity_id
_entity_poly.type
_entity_poly.pdbx_seq_one_letter_code
_entity_poly.pdbx_strand_id
1 'polypeptide(L)'
;MGDPNPPTSHDLSLSSPSPPHPHSAKSLRFLVIGAGSRGNAYARAVTNATSGMIHAIAEPHPFKRQEFGRNYIWGDSGTPQDGQEFEDWRDWLRWEIKRRAQSSTTVTNGTNRATPGVDGVFICTLDETHVEILQAIAPLQLHILCEKPLALSLSDCLTVYRALLPKDEGGLSPSSSPSAIFSIGHVLRYSPHNILLRKLLLEDRIIGDIVSMEHCEPVGWWHFAHSYVRGNWRRATPEGDGSLLTKSCHDLDFILWLLCSPPPLPADANLSAQQQQEYFKRQQPHLPRTISSSGSLTQFRRSRKPRAAATATNCLSCPAERQCNYSAIKIYRDMHVVRADYEWPVNIVCPDIEDVVRSTSSLSEEEQIRAAEAHLLRRLEEDYSPETEDTDIAARPWYGRCVYESDNNVCDDQVVTLTWDDEPLDFNTTITDYYPRTSKTAIFHMIAPTEKQCERRGRVYGTQGEITYDSRTIDIYSFATRSTRSIEVPRQPPEEKESHGGGDYGLARSFVRAVDAVVNQGWEVERAQRCFVGCTLEEAVRSHAVVFAAEEARREEKVVRWKDWWEEKLRDSLGTRSACD
;
A
#
# COMPACT_ATOMS: atom_id res chain seq x y z
N MET A 1 38.41 -20.55 7.75
CA MET A 1 37.29 -20.11 8.61
C MET A 1 36.07 -20.80 8.05
N GLY A 2 35.35 -21.56 8.88
CA GLY A 2 34.29 -22.46 8.40
C GLY A 2 33.20 -21.70 7.65
N ASP A 3 32.70 -22.31 6.57
CA ASP A 3 31.57 -21.78 5.80
C ASP A 3 30.39 -21.47 6.76
N PRO A 4 29.79 -20.28 6.69
CA PRO A 4 28.55 -20.03 7.41
C PRO A 4 27.49 -21.00 6.86
N ASN A 5 26.86 -21.77 7.75
CA ASN A 5 25.75 -22.65 7.40
C ASN A 5 24.66 -21.84 6.66
N PRO A 6 24.00 -22.44 5.64
CA PRO A 6 22.91 -21.76 4.95
C PRO A 6 21.79 -21.43 5.95
N PRO A 7 21.16 -20.24 5.84
CA PRO A 7 19.94 -19.97 6.59
C PRO A 7 18.91 -21.03 6.22
N THR A 8 18.35 -21.67 7.24
CA THR A 8 17.31 -22.68 7.04
C THR A 8 15.99 -21.98 6.72
N SER A 9 15.03 -22.67 6.10
CA SER A 9 13.69 -22.11 5.83
C SER A 9 12.96 -21.61 7.08
N HIS A 10 13.41 -22.03 8.27
CA HIS A 10 12.92 -21.54 9.56
C HIS A 10 13.37 -20.12 9.89
N ASP A 11 14.50 -19.63 9.35
CA ASP A 11 14.99 -18.26 9.59
C ASP A 11 14.29 -17.21 8.73
N LEU A 12 13.45 -17.63 7.77
CA LEU A 12 12.64 -16.75 6.93
C LEU A 12 11.22 -16.53 7.47
N SER A 13 10.89 -17.14 8.62
CA SER A 13 9.58 -16.97 9.23
C SER A 13 9.54 -15.74 10.15
N LEU A 14 9.26 -14.58 9.56
CA LEU A 14 8.41 -13.59 10.25
C LEU A 14 6.95 -14.12 10.39
N SER A 15 6.68 -15.30 9.84
CA SER A 15 5.41 -16.03 9.76
C SER A 15 5.13 -17.00 10.93
N SER A 16 5.90 -16.96 12.01
CA SER A 16 5.55 -17.75 13.20
C SER A 16 4.17 -17.33 13.71
N PRO A 17 3.20 -18.24 13.88
CA PRO A 17 1.94 -17.93 14.54
C PRO A 17 2.21 -17.32 15.91
N SER A 18 1.41 -16.34 16.33
CA SER A 18 1.49 -15.82 17.69
C SER A 18 1.42 -16.99 18.69
N PRO A 19 2.30 -17.05 19.72
CA PRO A 19 2.20 -18.07 20.75
C PRO A 19 0.82 -18.03 21.42
N PRO A 20 0.29 -19.17 21.90
CA PRO A 20 -1.04 -19.23 22.52
C PRO A 20 -1.11 -18.28 23.72
N HIS A 21 -2.15 -17.46 23.73
CA HIS A 21 -2.35 -16.37 24.69
C HIS A 21 -2.56 -16.87 26.12
N PRO A 22 -2.02 -16.18 27.14
CA PRO A 22 -2.46 -16.35 28.52
C PRO A 22 -3.96 -16.01 28.63
N HIS A 23 -4.71 -16.71 29.49
CA HIS A 23 -6.16 -16.57 29.67
C HIS A 23 -6.68 -15.16 30.09
N SER A 24 -5.82 -14.14 30.20
CA SER A 24 -6.14 -12.77 30.65
C SER A 24 -5.94 -11.66 29.60
N ALA A 25 -5.56 -11.97 28.36
CA ALA A 25 -5.28 -10.95 27.33
C ALA A 25 -6.57 -10.30 26.78
N LYS A 26 -6.52 -8.99 26.48
CA LYS A 26 -7.62 -8.26 25.84
C LYS A 26 -7.73 -8.70 24.38
N SER A 27 -8.95 -9.06 23.95
CA SER A 27 -9.23 -9.28 22.52
C SER A 27 -9.20 -7.95 21.77
N LEU A 28 -8.29 -7.83 20.79
CA LEU A 28 -8.08 -6.63 20.00
C LEU A 28 -9.16 -6.48 18.93
N ARG A 29 -9.87 -5.35 18.94
CA ARG A 29 -10.99 -5.09 18.03
C ARG A 29 -10.63 -4.03 17.00
N PHE A 30 -10.92 -4.31 15.73
CA PHE A 30 -10.62 -3.40 14.63
C PHE A 30 -11.88 -2.95 13.89
N LEU A 31 -11.93 -1.66 13.57
CA LEU A 31 -12.84 -1.10 12.57
C LEU A 31 -12.21 -1.24 11.18
N VAL A 32 -13.02 -1.56 10.17
CA VAL A 32 -12.63 -1.37 8.77
C VAL A 32 -13.48 -0.25 8.19
N ILE A 33 -12.85 0.73 7.56
CA ILE A 33 -13.50 1.79 6.80
C ILE A 33 -13.21 1.51 5.32
N GLY A 34 -14.24 1.13 4.56
CA GLY A 34 -14.14 0.70 3.16
C GLY A 34 -14.06 -0.82 2.99
N ALA A 35 -15.15 -1.43 2.51
CA ALA A 35 -15.28 -2.87 2.25
C ALA A 35 -14.91 -3.27 0.82
N GLY A 36 -13.96 -2.55 0.21
CA GLY A 36 -13.42 -2.90 -1.12
C GLY A 36 -12.50 -4.12 -1.09
N SER A 37 -11.77 -4.35 -2.19
CA SER A 37 -10.77 -5.42 -2.29
C SER A 37 -9.73 -5.37 -1.16
N ARG A 38 -9.28 -4.16 -0.78
CA ARG A 38 -8.30 -3.95 0.30
C ARG A 38 -8.87 -4.19 1.68
N GLY A 39 -10.07 -3.68 1.97
CA GLY A 39 -10.76 -3.96 3.22
C GLY A 39 -10.95 -5.46 3.45
N ASN A 40 -11.42 -6.18 2.43
CA ASN A 40 -11.56 -7.64 2.47
C ASN A 40 -10.21 -8.35 2.68
N ALA A 41 -9.16 -7.95 1.96
CA ALA A 41 -7.83 -8.56 2.09
C ALA A 41 -7.29 -8.43 3.53
N TYR A 42 -7.35 -7.24 4.12
CA TYR A 42 -6.90 -7.06 5.51
C TYR A 42 -7.81 -7.75 6.52
N ALA A 43 -9.14 -7.71 6.34
CA ALA A 43 -10.08 -8.40 7.21
C ALA A 43 -9.82 -9.91 7.25
N ARG A 44 -9.65 -10.52 6.08
CA ARG A 44 -9.30 -11.93 5.93
C ARG A 44 -7.95 -12.26 6.58
N ALA A 45 -6.94 -11.40 6.40
CA ALA A 45 -5.63 -11.58 7.04
C ALA A 45 -5.71 -11.48 8.57
N VAL A 46 -6.46 -10.52 9.11
CA VAL A 46 -6.69 -10.38 10.56
C VAL A 46 -7.38 -11.62 11.11
N THR A 47 -8.47 -12.05 10.48
CA THR A 47 -9.29 -13.20 10.93
C THR A 47 -8.52 -14.52 10.86
N ASN A 48 -7.77 -14.78 9.80
CA ASN A 48 -7.15 -16.09 9.58
C ASN A 48 -5.75 -16.21 10.19
N ALA A 49 -5.03 -15.10 10.36
CA ALA A 49 -3.59 -15.14 10.65
C ALA A 49 -3.16 -14.30 11.86
N THR A 50 -4.10 -13.76 12.64
CA THR A 50 -3.79 -12.96 13.83
C THR A 50 -4.70 -13.30 15.02
N SER A 51 -4.42 -12.71 16.18
CA SER A 51 -5.32 -12.75 17.35
C SER A 51 -6.30 -11.57 17.43
N GLY A 52 -6.28 -10.69 16.43
CA GLY A 52 -7.24 -9.61 16.31
C GLY A 52 -8.58 -10.09 15.77
N MET A 53 -9.62 -9.28 15.97
CA MET A 53 -10.93 -9.51 15.36
C MET A 53 -11.44 -8.25 14.65
N ILE A 54 -12.11 -8.44 13.52
CA ILE A 54 -12.89 -7.38 12.88
C ILE A 54 -14.18 -7.21 13.68
N HIS A 55 -14.42 -6.00 14.17
CA HIS A 55 -15.51 -5.71 15.09
C HIS A 55 -16.60 -4.84 14.47
N ALA A 56 -16.21 -3.91 13.60
CA ALA A 56 -17.11 -2.94 12.99
C ALA A 56 -16.73 -2.67 11.53
N ILE A 57 -17.73 -2.26 10.74
CA ILE A 57 -17.56 -1.83 9.35
C ILE A 57 -18.26 -0.48 9.11
N ALA A 58 -17.59 0.41 8.39
CA ALA A 58 -18.17 1.60 7.79
C ALA A 58 -18.00 1.53 6.25
N GLU A 59 -19.11 1.42 5.53
CA GLU A 59 -19.11 1.26 4.06
C GLU A 59 -20.41 1.79 3.46
N PRO A 60 -20.40 2.81 2.58
CA PRO A 60 -21.62 3.40 2.05
C PRO A 60 -22.43 2.43 1.18
N HIS A 61 -21.78 1.50 0.46
CA HIS A 61 -22.47 0.58 -0.41
C HIS A 61 -23.15 -0.56 0.38
N PRO A 62 -24.49 -0.64 0.43
CA PRO A 62 -25.20 -1.57 1.32
C PRO A 62 -24.82 -3.03 1.10
N PHE A 63 -24.68 -3.45 -0.17
CA PHE A 63 -24.27 -4.81 -0.51
C PHE A 63 -22.88 -5.16 0.06
N LYS A 64 -21.85 -4.36 -0.25
CA LYS A 64 -20.49 -4.57 0.25
C LYS A 64 -20.44 -4.58 1.78
N ARG A 65 -21.19 -3.68 2.42
CA ARG A 65 -21.27 -3.59 3.88
C ARG A 65 -21.85 -4.87 4.50
N GLN A 66 -22.96 -5.37 3.94
CA GLN A 66 -23.64 -6.57 4.43
C GLN A 66 -22.86 -7.85 4.15
N GLU A 67 -22.25 -7.97 2.97
CA GLU A 67 -21.36 -9.09 2.65
C GLU A 67 -20.12 -9.12 3.55
N PHE A 68 -19.46 -7.98 3.73
CA PHE A 68 -18.30 -7.87 4.59
C PHE A 68 -18.63 -8.26 6.04
N GLY A 69 -19.74 -7.76 6.58
CA GLY A 69 -20.13 -8.09 7.94
C GLY A 69 -20.54 -9.54 8.14
N ARG A 70 -21.20 -10.18 7.16
CA ARG A 70 -21.43 -11.63 7.18
C ARG A 70 -20.12 -12.40 7.21
N ASN A 71 -19.15 -12.00 6.39
CA ASN A 71 -17.87 -12.70 6.27
C ASN A 71 -16.97 -12.56 7.51
N TYR A 72 -17.00 -11.43 8.21
CA TYR A 72 -15.98 -11.13 9.24
C TYR A 72 -16.50 -10.69 10.61
N ILE A 73 -17.80 -10.36 10.76
CA ILE A 73 -18.31 -9.73 11.99
C ILE A 73 -19.47 -10.51 12.63
N TRP A 74 -20.56 -10.76 11.90
CA TRP A 74 -21.78 -11.34 12.44
C TRP A 74 -22.17 -12.71 11.87
N GLY A 75 -21.50 -13.20 10.81
CA GLY A 75 -21.79 -14.51 10.22
C GLY A 75 -23.04 -14.54 9.34
N ASP A 76 -23.21 -15.63 8.57
CA ASP A 76 -24.28 -15.76 7.56
C ASP A 76 -25.71 -15.63 8.12
N SER A 77 -25.93 -16.11 9.35
CA SER A 77 -27.23 -16.08 10.02
C SER A 77 -27.36 -14.97 11.07
N GLY A 78 -26.33 -14.14 11.24
CA GLY A 78 -26.32 -13.08 12.23
C GLY A 78 -26.84 -11.76 11.70
N THR A 79 -27.14 -10.84 12.61
CA THR A 79 -27.44 -9.44 12.33
C THR A 79 -26.47 -8.55 13.10
N PRO A 80 -26.15 -7.35 12.57
CA PRO A 80 -25.26 -6.43 13.24
C PRO A 80 -25.86 -5.96 14.58
N GLN A 81 -25.03 -5.97 15.63
CA GLN A 81 -25.33 -5.38 16.92
C GLN A 81 -24.96 -3.89 16.93
N ASP A 82 -25.44 -3.16 17.95
CA ASP A 82 -25.03 -1.77 18.17
C ASP A 82 -23.50 -1.65 18.20
N GLY A 83 -22.94 -0.75 17.39
CA GLY A 83 -21.49 -0.57 17.26
C GLY A 83 -20.81 -1.37 16.16
N GLN A 84 -21.52 -2.20 15.39
CA GLN A 84 -20.90 -3.10 14.39
C GLN A 84 -21.05 -2.66 12.93
N GLU A 85 -22.08 -1.89 12.59
CA GLU A 85 -22.36 -1.49 11.19
C GLU A 85 -22.71 -0.01 11.10
N PHE A 86 -22.10 0.68 10.12
CA PHE A 86 -22.33 2.09 9.83
C PHE A 86 -22.35 2.35 8.34
N GLU A 87 -23.26 3.23 7.89
CA GLU A 87 -23.34 3.61 6.48
C GLU A 87 -22.20 4.55 6.07
N ASP A 88 -21.81 5.45 6.97
CA ASP A 88 -20.69 6.35 6.79
C ASP A 88 -19.73 6.25 8.00
N TRP A 89 -18.44 6.46 7.78
CA TRP A 89 -17.46 6.51 8.87
C TRP A 89 -17.73 7.68 9.83
N ARG A 90 -18.39 8.75 9.38
CA ARG A 90 -18.85 9.86 10.21
C ARG A 90 -19.95 9.43 11.18
N ASP A 91 -20.80 8.47 10.81
CA ASP A 91 -21.79 7.88 11.73
C ASP A 91 -21.09 7.09 12.82
N TRP A 92 -20.12 6.25 12.45
CA TRP A 92 -19.29 5.54 13.41
C TRP A 92 -18.57 6.52 14.35
N LEU A 93 -17.97 7.59 13.83
CA LEU A 93 -17.26 8.58 14.63
C LEU A 93 -18.18 9.26 15.65
N ARG A 94 -19.38 9.69 15.22
CA ARG A 94 -20.40 10.25 16.13
C ARG A 94 -20.80 9.26 17.23
N TRP A 95 -21.00 8.00 16.85
CA TRP A 95 -21.32 6.93 17.78
C TRP A 95 -20.19 6.67 18.78
N GLU A 96 -18.94 6.61 18.32
CA GLU A 96 -17.75 6.35 19.14
C GLU A 96 -17.49 7.48 20.15
N ILE A 97 -17.65 8.74 19.73
CA ILE A 97 -17.56 9.91 20.63
C ILE A 97 -18.61 9.82 21.73
N LYS A 98 -19.87 9.53 21.36
CA LYS A 98 -20.97 9.36 22.32
C LYS A 98 -20.70 8.22 23.29
N ARG A 99 -20.23 7.07 22.78
CA ARG A 99 -19.89 5.87 23.57
C ARG A 99 -18.77 6.16 24.57
N ARG A 100 -17.72 6.88 24.18
CA ARG A 100 -16.62 7.28 25.08
C ARG A 100 -17.11 8.20 26.20
N ALA A 101 -17.97 9.18 25.91
CA ALA A 101 -18.56 10.09 26.90
C ALA A 101 -19.49 9.38 27.90
N GLN A 102 -20.21 8.35 27.44
CA GLN A 102 -21.05 7.52 28.32
C GLN A 102 -20.22 6.57 29.18
N SER A 103 -19.11 6.05 28.65
CA SER A 103 -18.21 5.16 29.38
C SER A 103 -17.51 5.87 30.54
N SER A 104 -17.12 7.14 30.37
CA SER A 104 -16.56 7.95 31.47
C SER A 104 -17.56 8.25 32.58
N THR A 105 -18.87 8.23 32.29
CA THR A 105 -19.95 8.52 33.26
C THR A 105 -20.43 7.27 34.01
N THR A 106 -20.23 6.07 33.45
CA THR A 106 -20.81 4.82 33.98
C THR A 106 -19.97 4.17 35.09
N VAL A 107 -18.69 4.55 35.24
CA VAL A 107 -17.79 4.04 36.29
C VAL A 107 -18.31 4.33 37.71
N THR A 108 -19.24 5.28 37.88
CA THR A 108 -19.82 5.65 39.17
C THR A 108 -21.02 4.80 39.61
N ASN A 109 -21.69 4.04 38.72
CA ASN A 109 -22.98 3.38 39.01
C ASN A 109 -23.02 1.85 38.82
N GLY A 110 -21.87 1.16 38.74
CA GLY A 110 -21.71 -0.25 39.13
C GLY A 110 -22.46 -1.37 38.40
N THR A 111 -23.36 -1.13 37.43
CA THR A 111 -24.21 -2.21 36.90
C THR A 111 -24.41 -2.27 35.37
N ASN A 112 -23.79 -1.42 34.55
CA ASN A 112 -23.85 -1.55 33.08
C ASN A 112 -22.49 -1.91 32.47
N ARG A 113 -22.44 -3.04 31.74
CA ARG A 113 -21.28 -3.46 30.94
C ARG A 113 -21.18 -2.53 29.74
N ALA A 114 -20.22 -1.61 29.75
CA ALA A 114 -20.06 -0.61 28.68
C ALA A 114 -19.93 -1.29 27.30
N THR A 115 -20.60 -0.73 26.29
CA THR A 115 -20.48 -1.21 24.91
C THR A 115 -19.01 -1.16 24.48
N PRO A 116 -18.46 -2.30 24.01
CA PRO A 116 -17.16 -2.36 23.34
C PRO A 116 -16.88 -1.24 22.35
N GLY A 117 -15.67 -0.69 22.37
CA GLY A 117 -15.13 0.09 21.25
C GLY A 117 -14.07 -0.71 20.49
N VAL A 118 -13.38 -0.03 19.57
CA VAL A 118 -12.24 -0.57 18.81
C VAL A 118 -10.90 -0.06 19.34
N ASP A 119 -9.85 -0.85 19.14
CA ASP A 119 -8.46 -0.55 19.47
C ASP A 119 -7.71 0.06 18.28
N GLY A 120 -8.09 -0.34 17.06
CA GLY A 120 -7.50 0.18 15.85
C GLY A 120 -8.47 0.23 14.67
N VAL A 121 -7.98 0.79 13.57
CA VAL A 121 -8.74 0.99 12.34
C VAL A 121 -7.90 0.69 11.12
N PHE A 122 -8.52 0.04 10.13
CA PHE A 122 -8.02 -0.09 8.77
C PHE A 122 -8.78 0.91 7.88
N ILE A 123 -8.07 1.82 7.23
CA ILE A 123 -8.63 2.79 6.28
C ILE A 123 -8.32 2.30 4.87
N CYS A 124 -9.35 1.84 4.17
CA CYS A 124 -9.27 1.15 2.87
C CYS A 124 -10.21 1.79 1.83
N THR A 125 -10.39 3.11 1.93
CA THR A 125 -11.25 3.92 1.07
C THR A 125 -10.48 4.42 -0.16
N LEU A 126 -11.12 5.25 -0.99
CA LEU A 126 -10.43 5.93 -2.09
C LEU A 126 -9.52 7.04 -1.56
N ASP A 127 -8.41 7.24 -2.27
CA ASP A 127 -7.27 8.09 -1.91
C ASP A 127 -7.66 9.48 -1.39
N GLU A 128 -8.67 10.12 -1.99
CA GLU A 128 -9.16 11.46 -1.66
C GLU A 128 -9.76 11.58 -0.25
N THR A 129 -10.17 10.47 0.35
CA THR A 129 -10.84 10.45 1.66
C THR A 129 -9.89 10.24 2.84
N HIS A 130 -8.66 9.76 2.59
CA HIS A 130 -7.73 9.36 3.65
C HIS A 130 -7.42 10.50 4.63
N VAL A 131 -7.14 11.70 4.11
CA VAL A 131 -6.75 12.86 4.91
C VAL A 131 -7.87 13.27 5.86
N GLU A 132 -9.11 13.38 5.34
CA GLU A 132 -10.27 13.76 6.14
C GLU A 132 -10.50 12.76 7.28
N ILE A 133 -10.48 11.45 6.96
CA ILE A 133 -10.68 10.39 7.95
C ILE A 133 -9.58 10.45 9.02
N LEU A 134 -8.31 10.48 8.61
CA LEU A 134 -7.15 10.48 9.50
C LEU A 134 -7.18 11.67 10.47
N GLN A 135 -7.48 12.87 9.97
CA GLN A 135 -7.59 14.05 10.82
C GLN A 135 -8.75 13.96 11.81
N ALA A 136 -9.91 13.45 11.37
CA ALA A 136 -11.09 13.34 12.20
C ALA A 136 -10.93 12.32 13.34
N ILE A 137 -10.20 11.22 13.10
CA ILE A 137 -9.99 10.17 14.11
C ILE A 137 -8.74 10.37 14.96
N ALA A 138 -7.79 11.24 14.55
CA ALA A 138 -6.56 11.48 15.28
C ALA A 138 -6.77 11.77 16.80
N PRO A 139 -7.77 12.56 17.21
CA PRO A 139 -8.04 12.79 18.64
C PRO A 139 -8.44 11.54 19.43
N LEU A 140 -8.90 10.48 18.76
CA LEU A 140 -9.29 9.22 19.40
C LEU A 140 -8.10 8.33 19.79
N GLN A 141 -6.90 8.64 19.26
CA GLN A 141 -5.65 7.90 19.50
C GLN A 141 -5.78 6.39 19.23
N LEU A 142 -6.44 6.04 18.13
CA LEU A 142 -6.54 4.66 17.67
C LEU A 142 -5.23 4.22 17.00
N HIS A 143 -4.96 2.91 17.02
CA HIS A 143 -3.95 2.33 16.15
C HIS A 143 -4.45 2.35 14.71
N ILE A 144 -3.65 2.82 13.77
CA ILE A 144 -4.10 3.09 12.40
C ILE A 144 -3.26 2.29 11.41
N LEU A 145 -3.94 1.61 10.48
CA LEU A 145 -3.36 1.19 9.22
C LEU A 145 -4.14 1.85 8.09
N CYS A 146 -3.48 2.64 7.26
CA CYS A 146 -4.09 3.33 6.12
C CYS A 146 -3.57 2.74 4.80
N GLU A 147 -4.43 2.63 3.80
CA GLU A 147 -3.98 2.28 2.45
C GLU A 147 -3.14 3.38 1.81
N LYS A 148 -2.35 3.00 0.81
CA LYS A 148 -1.56 3.93 0.01
C LYS A 148 -2.40 4.46 -1.16
N PRO A 149 -2.11 5.67 -1.68
CA PRO A 149 -1.19 6.66 -1.12
C PRO A 149 -1.73 7.30 0.16
N LEU A 150 -0.85 7.83 1.02
CA LEU A 150 -1.23 8.52 2.25
C LEU A 150 -2.16 9.72 1.99
N ALA A 151 -1.85 10.48 0.94
CA ALA A 151 -2.65 11.60 0.47
C ALA A 151 -2.34 11.91 -1.01
N LEU A 152 -3.15 12.77 -1.60
CA LEU A 152 -2.99 13.24 -2.99
C LEU A 152 -2.02 14.41 -3.14
N SER A 153 -1.53 14.98 -2.03
CA SER A 153 -0.56 16.07 -2.04
C SER A 153 0.46 15.92 -0.90
N LEU A 154 1.64 16.52 -1.07
CA LEU A 154 2.64 16.57 0.00
C LEU A 154 2.15 17.39 1.20
N SER A 155 1.44 18.50 0.95
CA SER A 155 0.89 19.35 2.00
C SER A 155 -0.05 18.56 2.92
N ASP A 156 -0.88 17.70 2.33
CA ASP A 156 -1.79 16.85 3.08
C ASP A 156 -1.05 15.75 3.84
N CYS A 157 -0.01 15.14 3.24
CA CYS A 157 0.86 14.20 3.96
C CYS A 157 1.46 14.85 5.23
N LEU A 158 1.93 16.11 5.12
CA LEU A 158 2.48 16.86 6.25
C LEU A 158 1.40 17.28 7.25
N THR A 159 0.17 17.50 6.79
CA THR A 159 -0.98 17.76 7.66
C THR A 159 -1.35 16.54 8.49
N VAL A 160 -1.43 15.37 7.87
CA VAL A 160 -1.63 14.09 8.56
C VAL A 160 -0.50 13.82 9.55
N TYR A 161 0.76 14.03 9.14
CA TYR A 161 1.93 13.88 10.00
C TYR A 161 1.76 14.65 11.31
N ARG A 162 1.41 15.94 11.22
CA ARG A 162 1.20 16.80 12.39
C ARG A 162 0.00 16.40 13.22
N ALA A 163 -1.08 15.95 12.58
CA ALA A 163 -2.30 15.54 13.28
C ALA A 163 -2.06 14.30 14.16
N LEU A 164 -1.18 13.40 13.73
CA LEU A 164 -0.87 12.15 14.43
C LEU A 164 0.29 12.25 15.43
N LEU A 165 1.04 13.35 15.42
CA LEU A 165 2.07 13.59 16.43
C LEU A 165 1.50 14.17 17.72
N PRO A 166 2.10 13.85 18.89
CA PRO A 166 1.77 14.50 20.15
C PRO A 166 1.92 16.02 20.05
N LYS A 167 0.97 16.75 20.64
CA LYS A 167 1.05 18.20 20.83
C LYS A 167 1.82 18.49 22.12
N ASP A 168 3.14 18.41 22.09
CA ASP A 168 3.94 18.92 23.22
C ASP A 168 3.86 20.46 23.24
N GLU A 169 3.87 21.08 24.43
CA GLU A 169 3.80 22.54 24.62
C GLU A 169 5.02 23.32 24.06
N GLY A 170 5.93 22.66 23.34
CA GLY A 170 7.20 23.19 22.83
C GLY A 170 7.51 22.82 21.38
N GLY A 171 6.51 22.87 20.48
CA GLY A 171 6.73 22.74 19.03
C GLY A 171 7.03 21.32 18.52
N LEU A 172 7.01 21.16 17.19
CA LEU A 172 7.32 19.89 16.50
C LEU A 172 8.79 19.51 16.76
N SER A 173 9.06 18.63 17.71
CA SER A 173 10.38 18.00 17.80
C SER A 173 10.48 16.91 16.72
N PRO A 174 11.56 16.88 15.91
CA PRO A 174 11.83 15.80 14.95
C PRO A 174 11.93 14.40 15.59
N SER A 175 11.99 14.34 16.94
CA SER A 175 12.06 13.11 17.73
C SER A 175 10.73 12.66 18.33
N SER A 176 9.63 13.38 18.10
CA SER A 176 8.33 13.01 18.65
C SER A 176 7.75 11.82 17.86
N SER A 177 7.44 10.74 18.56
CA SER A 177 6.79 9.55 18.00
C SER A 177 5.27 9.61 18.24
N PRO A 178 4.43 9.08 17.33
CA PRO A 178 2.99 8.96 17.59
C PRO A 178 2.69 8.19 18.88
N SER A 179 1.61 8.58 19.58
CA SER A 179 1.12 7.87 20.78
C SER A 179 0.42 6.55 20.47
N ALA A 180 0.26 6.20 19.20
CA ALA A 180 -0.34 4.96 18.73
C ALA A 180 0.41 4.41 17.51
N ILE A 181 0.43 3.09 17.36
CA ILE A 181 0.94 2.43 16.15
C ILE A 181 0.28 2.99 14.90
N PHE A 182 1.10 3.35 13.91
CA PHE A 182 0.68 3.80 12.59
C PHE A 182 1.32 2.93 11.51
N SER A 183 0.55 2.49 10.53
CA SER A 183 1.06 1.81 9.35
C SER A 183 0.41 2.32 8.08
N ILE A 184 1.11 2.14 6.96
CA ILE A 184 0.68 2.53 5.61
C ILE A 184 0.75 1.30 4.71
N GLY A 185 -0.05 1.25 3.64
CA GLY A 185 -0.15 0.17 2.64
C GLY A 185 1.12 -0.13 1.81
N HIS A 186 2.32 0.06 2.35
CA HIS A 186 3.61 -0.28 1.73
C HIS A 186 3.90 -1.79 1.83
N VAL A 187 3.00 -2.58 1.25
CA VAL A 187 2.96 -4.05 1.35
C VAL A 187 4.22 -4.75 0.83
N LEU A 188 5.01 -4.08 -0.03
CA LEU A 188 6.26 -4.64 -0.57
C LEU A 188 7.33 -4.89 0.50
N ARG A 189 7.29 -4.20 1.65
CA ARG A 189 8.21 -4.47 2.77
C ARG A 189 7.98 -5.83 3.44
N TYR A 190 6.79 -6.41 3.25
CA TYR A 190 6.31 -7.56 4.01
C TYR A 190 6.16 -8.83 3.17
N SER A 191 6.52 -8.79 1.88
CA SER A 191 6.55 -10.01 1.08
C SER A 191 7.77 -10.85 1.49
N PRO A 192 7.63 -12.18 1.64
CA PRO A 192 8.75 -13.06 1.99
C PRO A 192 9.94 -12.93 1.05
N HIS A 193 9.67 -12.73 -0.24
CA HIS A 193 10.69 -12.47 -1.24
C HIS A 193 11.51 -11.22 -0.91
N ASN A 194 10.86 -10.10 -0.63
CA ASN A 194 11.54 -8.83 -0.39
C ASN A 194 12.22 -8.77 0.98
N ILE A 195 11.68 -9.47 1.98
CA ILE A 195 12.33 -9.67 3.28
C ILE A 195 13.64 -10.44 3.10
N LEU A 196 13.62 -11.55 2.36
CA LEU A 196 14.83 -12.32 2.06
C LEU A 196 15.84 -11.49 1.26
N LEU A 197 15.38 -10.75 0.25
CA LEU A 197 16.24 -9.87 -0.54
C LEU A 197 16.92 -8.81 0.34
N ARG A 198 16.17 -8.16 1.25
CA ARG A 198 16.73 -7.21 2.21
C ARG A 198 17.78 -7.84 3.10
N LYS A 199 17.50 -9.02 3.65
CA LYS A 199 18.45 -9.76 4.51
C LYS A 199 19.74 -10.06 3.76
N LEU A 200 19.64 -10.63 2.55
CA LEU A 200 20.81 -10.97 1.72
C LEU A 200 21.67 -9.74 1.40
N LEU A 201 21.03 -8.60 1.14
CA LEU A 201 21.71 -7.35 0.80
C LEU A 201 22.34 -6.65 2.00
N LEU A 202 21.61 -6.54 3.12
CA LEU A 202 21.98 -5.63 4.21
C LEU A 202 22.53 -6.35 5.44
N GLU A 203 22.09 -7.56 5.72
CA GLU A 203 22.55 -8.35 6.88
C GLU A 203 23.67 -9.29 6.46
N ASP A 204 23.44 -10.13 5.44
CA ASP A 204 24.42 -11.10 4.97
C ASP A 204 25.50 -10.45 4.09
N ARG A 205 25.20 -9.27 3.53
CA ARG A 205 26.05 -8.50 2.60
C ARG A 205 26.67 -9.39 1.53
N ILE A 206 25.87 -10.29 0.95
CA ILE A 206 26.35 -11.39 0.10
C ILE A 206 27.02 -10.91 -1.21
N ILE A 207 26.78 -9.67 -1.60
CA ILE A 207 27.42 -8.98 -2.74
C ILE A 207 28.32 -7.81 -2.32
N GLY A 208 28.67 -7.71 -1.04
CA GLY A 208 29.39 -6.56 -0.49
C GLY A 208 28.56 -5.28 -0.47
N ASP A 209 29.21 -4.13 -0.60
CA ASP A 209 28.53 -2.83 -0.71
C ASP A 209 27.72 -2.71 -2.00
N ILE A 210 26.50 -2.15 -1.88
CA ILE A 210 25.62 -1.89 -3.01
C ILE A 210 26.15 -0.68 -3.79
N VAL A 211 26.42 -0.88 -5.07
CA VAL A 211 26.85 0.17 -6.01
C VAL A 211 25.65 0.73 -6.77
N SER A 212 24.76 -0.13 -7.25
CA SER A 212 23.58 0.31 -7.99
C SER A 212 22.42 -0.68 -7.94
N MET A 213 21.21 -0.19 -8.17
CA MET A 213 19.98 -0.97 -8.24
C MET A 213 19.13 -0.57 -9.45
N GLU A 214 18.63 -1.55 -10.17
CA GLU A 214 17.56 -1.40 -11.16
C GLU A 214 16.30 -2.09 -10.64
N HIS A 215 15.18 -1.40 -10.62
CA HIS A 215 13.89 -1.91 -10.18
C HIS A 215 12.82 -1.61 -11.22
N CYS A 216 12.03 -2.60 -11.59
CA CYS A 216 10.94 -2.42 -12.54
C CYS A 216 9.61 -2.91 -11.95
N GLU A 217 8.59 -2.07 -12.07
CA GLU A 217 7.19 -2.43 -11.91
C GLU A 217 6.54 -2.62 -13.30
N PRO A 218 6.41 -3.87 -13.77
CA PRO A 218 5.63 -4.16 -14.96
C PRO A 218 4.14 -4.18 -14.60
N VAL A 219 3.41 -3.10 -14.88
CA VAL A 219 2.02 -2.96 -14.42
C VAL A 219 1.08 -3.97 -15.10
N GLY A 220 1.42 -4.41 -16.32
CA GLY A 220 0.61 -5.29 -17.15
C GLY A 220 -0.29 -4.51 -18.10
N TRP A 221 -0.31 -4.92 -19.37
CA TRP A 221 -0.95 -4.15 -20.45
C TRP A 221 -2.45 -3.89 -20.22
N TRP A 222 -3.21 -4.90 -19.79
CA TRP A 222 -4.65 -4.78 -19.58
C TRP A 222 -4.99 -4.27 -18.18
N HIS A 223 -4.18 -4.62 -17.19
CA HIS A 223 -4.32 -4.09 -15.83
C HIS A 223 -4.16 -2.57 -15.83
N PHE A 224 -3.19 -2.04 -16.58
CA PHE A 224 -3.06 -0.59 -16.73
C PHE A 224 -4.30 0.03 -17.37
N ALA A 225 -4.84 -0.59 -18.42
CA ALA A 225 -6.07 -0.13 -19.07
C ALA A 225 -7.30 -0.17 -18.16
N HIS A 226 -7.40 -1.17 -17.28
CA HIS A 226 -8.46 -1.28 -16.28
C HIS A 226 -8.32 -0.16 -15.22
N SER A 227 -7.20 -0.09 -14.52
CA SER A 227 -7.04 0.74 -13.31
C SER A 227 -6.73 2.21 -13.60
N TYR A 228 -5.88 2.48 -14.60
CA TYR A 228 -5.26 3.79 -14.87
C TYR A 228 -5.70 4.43 -16.18
N VAL A 229 -6.60 3.79 -16.94
CA VAL A 229 -7.18 4.41 -18.15
C VAL A 229 -8.70 4.54 -18.03
N ARG A 230 -9.37 3.49 -17.55
CA ARG A 230 -10.83 3.50 -17.34
C ARG A 230 -11.24 3.68 -15.88
N GLY A 231 -10.39 3.22 -14.97
CA GLY A 231 -10.64 3.13 -13.53
C GLY A 231 -10.47 4.45 -12.78
N ASN A 232 -10.43 4.34 -11.46
CA ASN A 232 -10.42 5.48 -10.55
C ASN A 232 -9.17 6.35 -10.68
N TRP A 233 -8.03 5.77 -11.09
CA TRP A 233 -6.73 6.45 -11.11
C TRP A 233 -6.32 6.94 -12.49
N ARG A 234 -7.27 7.13 -13.41
CA ARG A 234 -7.00 7.61 -14.78
C ARG A 234 -6.66 9.10 -14.86
N ARG A 235 -6.99 9.86 -13.82
CA ARG A 235 -6.69 11.29 -13.74
C ARG A 235 -5.57 11.54 -12.76
N ALA A 236 -4.64 12.40 -13.14
CA ALA A 236 -3.65 12.97 -12.26
C ALA A 236 -4.33 13.89 -11.23
N THR A 237 -3.68 14.09 -10.10
CA THR A 237 -4.06 15.07 -9.07
C THR A 237 -4.08 16.50 -9.66
N PRO A 238 -4.67 17.48 -8.96
CA PRO A 238 -4.60 18.88 -9.38
C PRO A 238 -3.16 19.39 -9.60
N GLU A 239 -2.20 18.87 -8.83
CA GLU A 239 -0.76 19.17 -8.96
C GLU A 239 -0.07 18.41 -10.11
N GLY A 240 -0.81 17.53 -10.80
CA GLY A 240 -0.32 16.75 -11.93
C GLY A 240 0.46 15.49 -11.56
N ASP A 241 0.23 14.94 -10.36
CA ASP A 241 0.80 13.67 -9.91
C ASP A 241 -0.09 12.50 -10.36
N GLY A 242 0.48 11.50 -11.02
CA GLY A 242 -0.29 10.44 -11.67
C GLY A 242 -0.05 9.03 -11.12
N SER A 243 0.09 8.09 -12.05
CA SER A 243 0.32 6.66 -11.80
C SER A 243 1.55 6.39 -10.93
N LEU A 244 2.59 7.23 -10.92
CA LEU A 244 3.70 7.06 -9.98
C LEU A 244 3.21 7.09 -8.53
N LEU A 245 2.30 8.00 -8.18
CA LEU A 245 1.72 8.13 -6.85
C LEU A 245 0.75 7.00 -6.52
N THR A 246 -0.16 6.68 -7.43
CA THR A 246 -1.27 5.77 -7.15
C THR A 246 -0.88 4.29 -7.34
N LYS A 247 0.06 3.99 -8.24
CA LYS A 247 0.58 2.64 -8.48
C LYS A 247 1.87 2.36 -7.73
N SER A 248 2.84 3.26 -7.84
CA SER A 248 4.26 2.95 -7.62
C SER A 248 4.89 3.67 -6.42
N CYS A 249 4.08 4.35 -5.59
CA CYS A 249 4.58 4.98 -4.36
C CYS A 249 5.23 3.96 -3.43
N HIS A 250 4.67 2.74 -3.37
CA HIS A 250 5.25 1.66 -2.60
C HIS A 250 6.50 1.01 -3.23
N ASP A 251 6.73 1.17 -4.54
CA ASP A 251 7.95 0.70 -5.21
C ASP A 251 9.11 1.69 -4.95
N LEU A 252 8.82 3.00 -4.92
CA LEU A 252 9.78 4.00 -4.44
C LEU A 252 10.05 3.83 -2.94
N ASP A 253 9.03 3.56 -2.13
CA ASP A 253 9.24 3.17 -0.73
C ASP A 253 10.13 1.94 -0.59
N PHE A 254 9.92 0.90 -1.40
CA PHE A 254 10.75 -0.32 -1.38
C PHE A 254 12.22 -0.02 -1.69
N ILE A 255 12.51 0.85 -2.67
CA ILE A 255 13.88 1.30 -2.95
C ILE A 255 14.47 2.05 -1.76
N LEU A 256 13.72 3.00 -1.19
CA LEU A 256 14.17 3.73 0.00
C LEU A 256 14.34 2.82 1.20
N TRP A 257 13.50 1.80 1.36
CA TRP A 257 13.64 0.83 2.42
C TRP A 257 14.99 0.12 2.28
N LEU A 258 15.30 -0.43 1.10
CA LEU A 258 16.57 -1.13 0.85
C LEU A 258 17.80 -0.22 0.93
N LEU A 259 17.70 1.03 0.46
CA LEU A 259 18.87 1.87 0.20
C LEU A 259 19.04 3.05 1.16
N CYS A 260 17.96 3.49 1.82
CA CYS A 260 17.98 4.60 2.78
C CYS A 260 17.77 4.11 4.22
N SER A 261 16.76 3.28 4.45
CA SER A 261 16.37 2.86 5.79
C SER A 261 17.43 1.95 6.39
N PRO A 262 17.77 2.15 7.67
CA PRO A 262 18.76 1.32 8.36
C PRO A 262 18.37 -0.16 8.41
N PRO A 263 19.34 -1.10 8.52
CA PRO A 263 19.01 -2.49 8.83
C PRO A 263 18.18 -2.60 10.12
N PRO A 264 17.23 -3.55 10.17
CA PRO A 264 16.38 -3.74 11.34
C PRO A 264 17.21 -4.07 12.59
N LEU A 265 16.70 -3.70 13.76
CA LEU A 265 17.21 -4.27 15.00
C LEU A 265 16.99 -5.79 14.98
N PRO A 266 17.99 -6.61 15.37
CA PRO A 266 17.75 -8.03 15.57
C PRO A 266 16.60 -8.23 16.58
N ALA A 267 15.64 -9.08 16.26
CA ALA A 267 14.44 -9.28 17.08
C ALA A 267 14.75 -9.89 18.46
N ASP A 268 15.90 -10.54 18.59
CA ASP A 268 16.48 -11.15 19.78
C ASP A 268 17.47 -10.23 20.52
N ALA A 269 17.61 -8.97 20.07
CA ALA A 269 18.48 -8.00 20.70
C ALA A 269 17.97 -7.65 22.12
N ASN A 270 18.51 -8.33 23.13
CA ASN A 270 18.34 -8.02 24.54
C ASN A 270 19.16 -6.77 24.93
N LEU A 271 18.82 -5.63 24.31
CA LEU A 271 19.44 -4.34 24.55
C LEU A 271 18.65 -3.58 25.62
N SER A 272 19.35 -2.93 26.54
CA SER A 272 18.76 -1.96 27.45
C SER A 272 18.18 -0.76 26.68
N ALA A 273 17.25 0.00 27.28
CA ALA A 273 16.68 1.19 26.65
C ALA A 273 17.76 2.18 26.17
N GLN A 274 18.84 2.35 26.93
CA GLN A 274 19.99 3.18 26.54
C GLN A 274 20.72 2.62 25.32
N GLN A 275 20.95 1.30 25.26
CA GLN A 275 21.60 0.66 24.12
C GLN A 275 20.73 0.69 22.86
N GLN A 276 19.41 0.57 23.00
CA GLN A 276 18.46 0.71 21.89
C GLN A 276 18.46 2.15 21.36
N GLN A 277 18.41 3.13 22.25
CA GLN A 277 18.44 4.54 21.85
C GLN A 277 19.74 4.91 21.15
N GLU A 278 20.85 4.37 21.63
CA GLU A 278 22.17 4.52 21.02
C GLU A 278 22.23 3.82 19.64
N TYR A 279 21.66 2.61 19.50
CA TYR A 279 21.52 1.94 18.20
C TYR A 279 20.71 2.80 17.21
N PHE A 280 19.57 3.35 17.64
CA PHE A 280 18.74 4.19 16.77
C PHE A 280 19.41 5.51 16.41
N LYS A 281 20.17 6.13 17.31
CA LYS A 281 20.96 7.33 17.00
C LYS A 281 22.01 7.06 15.92
N ARG A 282 22.64 5.88 15.94
CA ARG A 282 23.64 5.43 14.96
C ARG A 282 23.05 5.15 13.58
N GLN A 283 21.80 4.74 13.52
CA GLN A 283 21.11 4.27 12.33
C GLN A 283 20.33 5.40 11.64
N GLN A 284 21.05 6.48 11.27
CA GLN A 284 20.46 7.56 10.49
C GLN A 284 20.04 7.06 9.09
N PRO A 285 18.99 7.61 8.47
CA PRO A 285 18.67 7.27 7.10
C PRO A 285 19.76 7.79 6.15
N HIS A 286 20.20 6.97 5.20
CA HIS A 286 21.06 7.43 4.11
C HIS A 286 20.20 8.08 3.05
N LEU A 287 19.99 9.39 3.17
CA LEU A 287 19.04 10.10 2.31
C LEU A 287 19.57 10.26 0.88
N PRO A 288 18.68 10.25 -0.14
CA PRO A 288 19.07 10.59 -1.49
C PRO A 288 19.69 12.00 -1.52
N ARG A 289 20.66 12.18 -2.42
CA ARG A 289 21.24 13.47 -2.77
C ARG A 289 20.44 14.15 -3.88
N THR A 290 20.13 13.40 -4.95
CA THR A 290 19.36 13.92 -6.09
C THR A 290 18.27 12.95 -6.54
N ILE A 291 17.21 13.53 -7.08
CA ILE A 291 16.07 12.84 -7.70
C ILE A 291 15.87 13.45 -9.09
N SER A 292 15.73 12.61 -10.10
CA SER A 292 15.34 13.01 -11.45
C SER A 292 14.31 12.02 -11.99
N SER A 293 13.45 12.46 -12.89
CA SER A 293 12.33 11.66 -13.37
C SER A 293 11.98 12.07 -14.78
N SER A 294 11.65 11.10 -15.62
CA SER A 294 11.18 11.31 -16.99
C SER A 294 10.08 10.31 -17.29
N GLY A 295 8.96 10.76 -17.83
CA GLY A 295 7.84 9.89 -18.13
C GLY A 295 6.83 10.57 -19.03
N SER A 296 5.96 9.80 -19.66
CA SER A 296 4.97 10.30 -20.60
C SER A 296 3.76 9.38 -20.69
N LEU A 297 2.61 9.94 -21.07
CA LEU A 297 1.50 9.17 -21.62
C LEU A 297 1.83 8.83 -23.08
N THR A 298 2.21 7.58 -23.35
CA THR A 298 2.74 7.16 -24.65
C THR A 298 1.69 6.54 -25.56
N GLN A 299 0.76 5.75 -25.01
CA GLN A 299 -0.13 4.86 -25.73
C GLN A 299 -1.58 5.35 -25.74
N PHE A 300 -2.16 5.65 -24.58
CA PHE A 300 -3.60 5.88 -24.44
C PHE A 300 -4.01 7.32 -24.74
N ARG A 301 -3.76 7.75 -25.98
CA ARG A 301 -4.05 9.11 -26.47
C ARG A 301 -4.75 9.05 -27.83
N ARG A 302 -5.60 10.03 -28.13
CA ARG A 302 -6.43 10.07 -29.35
C ARG A 302 -5.64 9.87 -30.64
N SER A 303 -4.42 10.41 -30.72
CA SER A 303 -3.53 10.25 -31.90
C SER A 303 -3.07 8.81 -32.16
N ARG A 304 -3.22 7.90 -31.19
CA ARG A 304 -2.91 6.48 -31.29
C ARG A 304 -4.15 5.61 -31.54
N LYS A 305 -5.35 6.20 -31.60
CA LYS A 305 -6.59 5.47 -31.87
C LYS A 305 -6.49 4.73 -33.20
N PRO A 306 -6.78 3.42 -33.26
CA PRO A 306 -6.81 2.68 -34.52
C PRO A 306 -7.80 3.30 -35.50
N ARG A 307 -7.39 3.53 -36.75
CA ARG A 307 -8.28 4.09 -37.79
C ARG A 307 -9.55 3.27 -37.98
N ALA A 308 -9.43 1.94 -37.87
CA ALA A 308 -10.57 1.02 -37.96
C ALA A 308 -11.60 1.22 -36.85
N ALA A 309 -11.27 1.89 -35.73
CA ALA A 309 -12.23 2.21 -34.67
C ALA A 309 -13.14 3.40 -35.03
N ALA A 310 -12.85 4.10 -36.15
CA ALA A 310 -13.61 5.24 -36.63
C ALA A 310 -13.92 6.26 -35.50
N THR A 311 -15.16 6.72 -35.40
CA THR A 311 -15.62 7.68 -34.39
C THR A 311 -16.08 7.03 -33.08
N ALA A 312 -15.93 5.71 -32.92
CA ALA A 312 -16.45 5.01 -31.75
C ALA A 312 -15.80 5.49 -30.45
N THR A 313 -16.63 5.81 -29.46
CA THR A 313 -16.24 6.20 -28.10
C THR A 313 -16.39 5.07 -27.10
N ASN A 314 -17.22 4.06 -27.39
CA ASN A 314 -17.43 2.88 -26.55
C ASN A 314 -17.01 1.60 -27.28
N CYS A 315 -16.47 0.61 -26.55
CA CYS A 315 -16.06 -0.66 -27.13
C CYS A 315 -17.21 -1.48 -27.71
N LEU A 316 -18.43 -1.38 -27.18
CA LEU A 316 -19.58 -2.18 -27.63
C LEU A 316 -20.06 -1.80 -29.04
N SER A 317 -19.84 -0.55 -29.45
CA SER A 317 -20.17 -0.04 -30.79
C SER A 317 -18.95 0.08 -31.71
N CYS A 318 -17.77 -0.34 -31.26
CA CYS A 318 -16.52 -0.09 -31.98
C CYS A 318 -16.29 -1.11 -33.11
N PRO A 319 -16.17 -0.67 -34.38
CA PRO A 319 -15.93 -1.58 -35.51
C PRO A 319 -14.57 -2.29 -35.47
N ALA A 320 -13.60 -1.77 -34.70
CA ALA A 320 -12.29 -2.40 -34.50
C ALA A 320 -12.20 -3.27 -33.24
N GLU A 321 -13.28 -3.44 -32.48
CA GLU A 321 -13.28 -4.06 -31.15
C GLU A 321 -12.52 -5.40 -31.13
N ARG A 322 -12.85 -6.34 -32.02
CA ARG A 322 -12.22 -7.67 -32.05
C ARG A 322 -10.72 -7.65 -32.34
N GLN A 323 -10.24 -6.64 -33.07
CA GLN A 323 -8.82 -6.45 -33.39
C GLN A 323 -8.08 -5.64 -32.32
N CYS A 324 -8.80 -4.96 -31.43
CA CYS A 324 -8.21 -4.15 -30.37
C CYS A 324 -7.79 -5.03 -29.20
N ASN A 325 -6.53 -4.92 -28.77
CA ASN A 325 -6.08 -5.60 -27.56
C ASN A 325 -6.81 -5.07 -26.31
N TYR A 326 -7.12 -3.77 -26.28
CA TYR A 326 -7.74 -3.10 -25.14
C TYR A 326 -9.27 -3.09 -25.16
N SER A 327 -9.92 -3.97 -25.94
CA SER A 327 -11.37 -4.09 -25.94
C SER A 327 -11.88 -4.39 -24.51
N ALA A 328 -12.85 -3.59 -24.04
CA ALA A 328 -13.53 -3.85 -22.77
C ALA A 328 -14.25 -5.20 -22.80
N ILE A 329 -14.83 -5.59 -23.95
CA ILE A 329 -15.48 -6.88 -24.12
C ILE A 329 -14.46 -8.01 -23.96
N LYS A 330 -13.30 -7.93 -24.62
CA LYS A 330 -12.26 -8.97 -24.47
C LYS A 330 -11.75 -9.07 -23.04
N ILE A 331 -11.49 -7.92 -22.40
CA ILE A 331 -10.93 -7.87 -21.05
C ILE A 331 -11.93 -8.39 -20.01
N TYR A 332 -13.18 -7.93 -20.00
CA TYR A 332 -14.12 -8.26 -18.93
C TYR A 332 -14.96 -9.50 -19.23
N ARG A 333 -15.48 -9.62 -20.47
CA ARG A 333 -16.34 -10.74 -20.86
C ARG A 333 -15.50 -11.97 -21.21
N ASP A 334 -14.64 -11.87 -22.24
CA ASP A 334 -14.02 -13.04 -22.85
C ASP A 334 -12.93 -13.67 -21.96
N MET A 335 -12.19 -12.85 -21.20
CA MET A 335 -11.14 -13.33 -20.30
C MET A 335 -11.68 -13.87 -18.97
N HIS A 336 -12.84 -13.38 -18.49
CA HIS A 336 -13.35 -13.65 -17.14
C HIS A 336 -14.78 -14.24 -17.15
N VAL A 337 -15.81 -13.42 -17.42
CA VAL A 337 -17.22 -13.84 -17.24
C VAL A 337 -17.60 -15.12 -17.99
N VAL A 338 -17.16 -15.29 -19.25
CA VAL A 338 -17.47 -16.52 -20.02
C VAL A 338 -16.84 -17.79 -19.45
N ARG A 339 -15.92 -17.63 -18.49
CA ARG A 339 -15.23 -18.71 -17.77
C ARG A 339 -15.76 -18.88 -16.34
N ALA A 340 -16.90 -18.25 -16.02
CA ALA A 340 -17.45 -18.17 -14.67
C ALA A 340 -16.49 -17.55 -13.63
N ASP A 341 -15.60 -16.66 -14.09
CA ASP A 341 -14.74 -15.85 -13.24
C ASP A 341 -15.37 -14.46 -13.06
N TYR A 342 -15.85 -14.20 -11.85
CA TYR A 342 -16.57 -12.98 -11.47
C TYR A 342 -15.79 -12.12 -10.49
N GLU A 343 -14.57 -12.52 -10.14
CA GLU A 343 -13.72 -11.78 -9.21
C GLU A 343 -13.11 -10.55 -9.88
N TRP A 344 -12.00 -10.04 -9.35
CA TRP A 344 -11.29 -8.93 -9.98
C TRP A 344 -10.86 -9.32 -11.40
N PRO A 345 -11.13 -8.49 -12.42
CA PRO A 345 -11.60 -7.09 -12.36
C PRO A 345 -13.13 -6.92 -12.46
N VAL A 346 -13.90 -7.99 -12.67
CA VAL A 346 -15.35 -7.95 -12.94
C VAL A 346 -16.12 -7.37 -11.76
N ASN A 347 -15.83 -7.79 -10.52
CA ASN A 347 -16.48 -7.26 -9.32
C ASN A 347 -16.20 -5.77 -9.05
N ILE A 348 -15.21 -5.16 -9.72
CA ILE A 348 -15.00 -3.71 -9.71
C ILE A 348 -15.92 -3.01 -10.71
N VAL A 349 -16.16 -3.61 -11.87
CA VAL A 349 -17.08 -3.11 -12.89
C VAL A 349 -18.53 -3.30 -12.46
N CYS A 350 -18.83 -4.43 -11.82
CA CYS A 350 -20.15 -4.86 -11.39
C CYS A 350 -20.07 -5.33 -9.93
N PRO A 351 -20.12 -4.43 -8.93
CA PRO A 351 -20.02 -4.80 -7.52
C PRO A 351 -21.09 -5.78 -7.04
N ASP A 352 -22.21 -5.86 -7.76
CA ASP A 352 -23.37 -6.71 -7.50
C ASP A 352 -23.39 -7.99 -8.34
N ILE A 353 -22.29 -8.33 -9.06
CA ILE A 353 -22.26 -9.47 -9.98
C ILE A 353 -22.54 -10.81 -9.29
N GLU A 354 -22.07 -10.99 -8.06
CA GLU A 354 -22.28 -12.24 -7.31
C GLU A 354 -23.75 -12.44 -6.96
N ASP A 355 -24.52 -11.38 -6.71
CA ASP A 355 -25.96 -11.48 -6.47
C ASP A 355 -26.73 -11.86 -7.73
N VAL A 356 -26.27 -11.40 -8.90
CA VAL A 356 -26.84 -11.83 -10.18
C VAL A 356 -26.67 -13.34 -10.34
N VAL A 357 -25.49 -13.88 -10.00
CA VAL A 357 -25.21 -15.32 -10.05
C VAL A 357 -25.99 -16.07 -8.96
N ARG A 358 -26.00 -15.57 -7.72
CA ARG A 358 -26.69 -16.19 -6.58
C ARG A 358 -28.21 -16.26 -6.77
N SER A 359 -28.82 -15.20 -7.30
CA SER A 359 -30.25 -15.14 -7.59
C SER A 359 -30.68 -16.08 -8.72
N THR A 360 -29.72 -16.50 -9.56
CA THR A 360 -29.92 -17.46 -10.65
C THR A 360 -29.36 -18.85 -10.32
N SER A 361 -29.03 -19.13 -9.06
CA SER A 361 -28.44 -20.40 -8.60
C SER A 361 -29.30 -21.64 -8.87
N SER A 362 -30.61 -21.48 -9.10
CA SER A 362 -31.51 -22.57 -9.51
C SER A 362 -31.45 -22.91 -11.00
N LEU A 363 -30.76 -22.10 -11.81
CA LEU A 363 -30.58 -22.27 -13.25
C LEU A 363 -29.28 -23.02 -13.56
N SER A 364 -29.13 -23.48 -14.81
CA SER A 364 -27.87 -24.07 -15.29
C SER A 364 -26.72 -23.06 -15.27
N GLU A 365 -25.48 -23.54 -15.17
CA GLU A 365 -24.27 -22.69 -15.17
C GLU A 365 -24.21 -21.79 -16.42
N GLU A 366 -24.62 -22.30 -17.58
CA GLU A 366 -24.70 -21.49 -18.80
C GLU A 366 -25.71 -20.34 -18.70
N GLU A 367 -26.84 -20.54 -18.01
CA GLU A 367 -27.83 -19.50 -17.77
C GLU A 367 -27.33 -18.46 -16.78
N GLN A 368 -26.60 -18.89 -15.75
CA GLN A 368 -25.94 -17.99 -14.79
C GLN A 368 -24.89 -17.12 -15.48
N ILE A 369 -24.03 -17.73 -16.31
CA ILE A 369 -23.04 -17.00 -17.12
C ILE A 369 -23.74 -16.00 -18.05
N ARG A 370 -24.84 -16.38 -18.71
CA ARG A 370 -25.62 -15.46 -19.56
C ARG A 370 -26.21 -14.30 -18.77
N ALA A 371 -26.71 -14.53 -17.56
CA ALA A 371 -27.23 -13.48 -16.69
C ALA A 371 -26.13 -12.50 -16.25
N ALA A 372 -24.98 -13.04 -15.83
CA ALA A 372 -23.79 -12.25 -15.48
C ALA A 372 -23.27 -11.45 -16.68
N GLU A 373 -23.18 -12.06 -17.86
CA GLU A 373 -22.78 -11.39 -19.10
C GLU A 373 -23.73 -10.25 -19.46
N ALA A 374 -25.04 -10.47 -19.42
CA ALA A 374 -26.02 -9.43 -19.68
C ALA A 374 -25.95 -8.28 -18.66
N HIS A 375 -25.64 -8.57 -17.40
CA HIS A 375 -25.40 -7.54 -16.39
C HIS A 375 -24.13 -6.74 -16.70
N LEU A 376 -23.02 -7.41 -16.99
CA LEU A 376 -21.74 -6.78 -17.35
C LEU A 376 -21.89 -5.88 -18.58
N LEU A 377 -22.51 -6.39 -19.66
CA LEU A 377 -22.65 -5.63 -20.90
C LEU A 377 -23.43 -4.33 -20.69
N ARG A 378 -24.50 -4.34 -19.87
CA ARG A 378 -25.22 -3.10 -19.51
C ARG A 378 -24.34 -2.07 -18.80
N ARG A 379 -23.43 -2.50 -17.91
CA ARG A 379 -22.46 -1.59 -17.28
C ARG A 379 -21.44 -1.06 -18.29
N LEU A 380 -21.02 -1.90 -19.25
CA LEU A 380 -20.09 -1.49 -20.30
C LEU A 380 -20.74 -0.61 -21.38
N GLU A 381 -22.08 -0.53 -21.46
CA GLU A 381 -22.77 0.42 -22.35
C GLU A 381 -22.62 1.87 -21.88
N GLU A 382 -22.33 2.10 -20.59
CA GLU A 382 -22.17 3.43 -20.02
C GLU A 382 -21.04 4.21 -20.72
N ASP A 383 -21.36 5.42 -21.18
CA ASP A 383 -20.45 6.30 -21.91
C ASP A 383 -20.79 7.77 -21.66
N TYR A 384 -19.89 8.68 -22.04
CA TYR A 384 -20.12 10.13 -22.00
C TYR A 384 -19.88 10.79 -23.35
N SER A 385 -20.56 11.91 -23.57
CA SER A 385 -20.46 12.73 -24.77
C SER A 385 -19.68 14.02 -24.49
N PRO A 386 -19.31 14.79 -25.53
CA PRO A 386 -18.68 16.10 -25.34
C PRO A 386 -19.52 17.09 -24.53
N GLU A 387 -20.83 16.87 -24.40
CA GLU A 387 -21.76 17.69 -23.62
C GLU A 387 -21.87 17.26 -22.15
N THR A 388 -21.23 16.17 -21.75
CA THR A 388 -21.22 15.72 -20.34
C THR A 388 -20.27 16.60 -19.53
N GLU A 389 -20.74 17.11 -18.39
CA GLU A 389 -19.92 17.94 -17.50
C GLU A 389 -18.70 17.16 -16.97
N ASP A 390 -17.55 17.83 -16.88
CA ASP A 390 -16.31 17.16 -16.47
C ASP A 390 -16.38 16.62 -15.05
N THR A 391 -17.15 17.27 -14.16
CA THR A 391 -17.40 16.80 -12.79
C THR A 391 -18.10 15.44 -12.78
N ASP A 392 -19.05 15.22 -13.68
CA ASP A 392 -19.78 13.96 -13.79
C ASP A 392 -18.90 12.87 -14.41
N ILE A 393 -18.04 13.25 -15.37
CA ILE A 393 -17.05 12.35 -15.93
C ILE A 393 -16.07 11.92 -14.83
N ALA A 394 -15.52 12.86 -14.05
CA ALA A 394 -14.53 12.62 -13.01
C ALA A 394 -15.07 11.80 -11.84
N ALA A 395 -16.36 11.96 -11.49
CA ALA A 395 -16.99 11.34 -10.32
C ALA A 395 -17.02 9.80 -10.34
N ARG A 396 -16.82 9.16 -11.50
CA ARG A 396 -16.87 7.70 -11.62
C ARG A 396 -16.00 7.15 -12.76
N PRO A 397 -15.64 5.85 -12.72
CA PRO A 397 -14.97 5.18 -13.84
C PRO A 397 -15.94 4.84 -14.98
N TRP A 398 -15.39 4.62 -16.18
CA TRP A 398 -16.12 4.35 -17.42
C TRP A 398 -15.54 3.12 -18.14
N TYR A 399 -15.84 1.92 -17.62
CA TYR A 399 -15.15 0.69 -18.02
C TYR A 399 -15.42 0.22 -19.46
N GLY A 400 -16.54 0.60 -20.05
CA GLY A 400 -16.86 0.32 -21.46
C GLY A 400 -16.18 1.24 -22.48
N ARG A 401 -15.70 2.40 -22.02
CA ARG A 401 -15.18 3.44 -22.91
C ARG A 401 -13.90 3.01 -23.62
N CYS A 402 -13.73 3.51 -24.84
CA CYS A 402 -12.53 3.37 -25.65
C CYS A 402 -11.34 4.01 -24.92
N VAL A 403 -10.28 3.23 -24.69
CA VAL A 403 -9.07 3.70 -23.99
C VAL A 403 -8.41 4.93 -24.64
N TYR A 404 -8.56 5.11 -25.95
CA TYR A 404 -7.99 6.25 -26.68
C TYR A 404 -8.88 7.50 -26.70
N GLU A 405 -10.16 7.37 -26.28
CA GLU A 405 -11.12 8.47 -26.15
C GLU A 405 -11.46 8.78 -24.67
N SER A 406 -10.80 8.09 -23.75
CA SER A 406 -10.93 8.30 -22.30
C SER A 406 -10.33 9.65 -21.89
N ASP A 407 -10.69 10.07 -20.69
CA ASP A 407 -10.20 11.26 -19.97
C ASP A 407 -8.89 10.96 -19.22
N ASN A 408 -8.19 9.88 -19.59
CA ASN A 408 -6.92 9.51 -19.01
C ASN A 408 -5.83 10.54 -19.33
N ASN A 409 -5.06 10.94 -18.32
CA ASN A 409 -3.92 11.84 -18.46
C ASN A 409 -2.66 11.41 -17.68
N VAL A 410 -2.62 10.17 -17.14
CA VAL A 410 -1.47 9.68 -16.35
C VAL A 410 -0.39 9.00 -17.20
N CYS A 411 0.84 8.94 -16.70
CA CYS A 411 1.97 8.33 -17.42
C CYS A 411 1.80 6.80 -17.50
N ASP A 412 2.07 6.23 -18.67
CA ASP A 412 2.10 4.76 -18.88
C ASP A 412 3.53 4.20 -18.98
N ASP A 413 4.52 5.10 -19.00
CA ASP A 413 5.95 4.84 -18.95
C ASP A 413 6.63 5.96 -18.14
N GLN A 414 7.35 5.60 -17.07
CA GLN A 414 8.06 6.56 -16.24
C GLN A 414 9.30 5.93 -15.58
N VAL A 415 10.41 6.65 -15.66
CA VAL A 415 11.69 6.28 -15.06
C VAL A 415 12.07 7.32 -14.01
N VAL A 416 12.45 6.87 -12.81
CA VAL A 416 12.96 7.71 -11.72
C VAL A 416 14.39 7.29 -11.41
N THR A 417 15.31 8.25 -11.33
CA THR A 417 16.70 8.01 -10.92
C THR A 417 16.99 8.72 -9.61
N LEU A 418 17.49 7.98 -8.63
CA LEU A 418 17.91 8.43 -7.31
C LEU A 418 19.42 8.25 -7.16
N THR A 419 20.13 9.24 -6.61
CA THR A 419 21.56 9.10 -6.28
C THR A 419 21.82 9.43 -4.82
N TRP A 420 22.85 8.81 -4.23
CA TRP A 420 23.32 9.03 -2.87
C TRP A 420 24.81 9.36 -2.88
N ASP A 421 25.26 10.25 -1.99
CA ASP A 421 26.68 10.46 -1.68
C ASP A 421 27.19 9.39 -0.71
N ASP A 422 28.50 9.33 -0.46
CA ASP A 422 29.03 8.54 0.66
C ASP A 422 28.47 9.04 2.00
N GLU A 423 28.19 8.12 2.91
CA GLU A 423 27.87 8.44 4.29
C GLU A 423 29.12 9.06 4.97
N PRO A 424 28.99 10.22 5.63
CA PRO A 424 30.13 10.86 6.28
C PRO A 424 30.77 9.94 7.32
N LEU A 425 32.10 9.87 7.30
CA LEU A 425 32.88 9.20 8.34
C LEU A 425 32.77 9.98 9.66
N ASP A 426 32.24 9.33 10.71
CA ASP A 426 32.37 9.83 12.07
C ASP A 426 33.66 9.27 12.70
N PHE A 427 34.75 10.03 12.62
CA PHE A 427 36.05 9.65 13.17
C PHE A 427 36.07 9.55 14.71
N ASN A 428 35.02 10.00 15.39
CA ASN A 428 34.88 9.84 16.84
C ASN A 428 34.19 8.53 17.23
N THR A 429 33.75 7.72 16.25
CA THR A 429 33.15 6.42 16.52
C THR A 429 34.20 5.43 17.04
N THR A 430 33.94 4.83 18.19
CA THR A 430 34.80 3.78 18.79
C THR A 430 34.40 2.37 18.35
N ILE A 431 33.56 2.27 17.31
CA ILE A 431 32.93 1.03 16.85
C ILE A 431 33.80 0.37 15.77
N THR A 432 34.21 -0.87 15.99
CA THR A 432 35.14 -1.60 15.11
C THR A 432 34.49 -2.26 13.90
N ASP A 433 33.16 -2.41 13.87
CA ASP A 433 32.43 -3.19 12.85
C ASP A 433 31.40 -2.37 12.03
N TYR A 434 31.46 -1.04 12.09
CA TYR A 434 30.62 -0.16 11.28
C TYR A 434 31.38 0.35 10.04
N TYR A 435 30.83 0.10 8.87
CA TYR A 435 31.32 0.63 7.60
C TYR A 435 30.33 1.68 7.08
N PRO A 436 30.77 2.92 6.81
CA PRO A 436 29.89 3.93 6.21
C PRO A 436 29.34 3.43 4.88
N ARG A 437 28.05 3.70 4.64
CA ARG A 437 27.41 3.33 3.37
C ARG A 437 28.01 4.16 2.24
N THR A 438 28.35 3.50 1.14
CA THR A 438 28.92 4.17 -0.03
C THR A 438 27.87 4.88 -0.86
N SER A 439 28.33 5.81 -1.70
CA SER A 439 27.56 6.36 -2.80
C SER A 439 26.98 5.25 -3.67
N LYS A 440 25.77 5.49 -4.17
CA LYS A 440 25.02 4.52 -4.96
C LYS A 440 23.98 5.19 -5.84
N THR A 441 23.46 4.45 -6.82
CA THR A 441 22.42 4.90 -7.75
C THR A 441 21.30 3.88 -7.85
N ALA A 442 20.04 4.33 -7.83
CA ALA A 442 18.88 3.50 -8.10
C ALA A 442 18.10 4.03 -9.29
N ILE A 443 17.66 3.12 -10.16
CA ILE A 443 16.78 3.39 -11.28
C ILE A 443 15.49 2.60 -11.06
N PHE A 444 14.37 3.31 -11.04
CA PHE A 444 13.04 2.74 -11.03
C PHE A 444 12.38 2.90 -12.40
N HIS A 445 11.74 1.86 -12.92
CA HIS A 445 10.96 1.89 -14.16
C HIS A 445 9.55 1.34 -13.96
N MET A 446 8.55 2.22 -14.03
CA MET A 446 7.14 1.84 -14.12
C MET A 446 6.74 1.78 -15.58
N ILE A 447 6.17 0.64 -16.02
CA ILE A 447 5.85 0.43 -17.44
C ILE A 447 4.56 -0.38 -17.63
N ALA A 448 3.64 0.18 -18.42
CA ALA A 448 2.34 -0.42 -18.71
C ALA A 448 2.37 -1.56 -19.74
N PRO A 449 2.96 -1.43 -20.95
CA PRO A 449 2.88 -2.45 -22.00
C PRO A 449 3.80 -3.65 -21.70
N THR A 450 3.38 -4.49 -20.76
CA THR A 450 4.13 -5.66 -20.30
C THR A 450 3.26 -6.91 -20.32
N GLU A 451 3.87 -8.05 -20.64
CA GLU A 451 3.26 -9.39 -20.51
C GLU A 451 3.00 -9.71 -19.03
N LYS A 452 4.04 -9.50 -18.22
CA LYS A 452 4.01 -9.66 -16.76
C LYS A 452 3.14 -8.58 -16.14
N GLN A 453 2.40 -8.94 -15.10
CA GLN A 453 1.50 -8.04 -14.38
C GLN A 453 1.86 -8.05 -12.90
N CYS A 454 2.35 -6.92 -12.40
CA CYS A 454 2.74 -6.71 -11.01
C CYS A 454 3.79 -7.72 -10.48
N GLU A 455 4.46 -8.47 -11.37
CA GLU A 455 5.60 -9.33 -11.06
C GLU A 455 6.87 -8.48 -11.09
N ARG A 456 7.14 -7.80 -9.98
CA ARG A 456 8.33 -6.94 -9.82
C ARG A 456 9.59 -7.72 -10.11
N ARG A 457 10.53 -7.04 -10.76
CA ARG A 457 11.87 -7.56 -11.05
C ARG A 457 12.94 -6.50 -10.82
N GLY A 458 14.18 -6.94 -10.72
CA GLY A 458 15.29 -6.02 -10.62
C GLY A 458 16.65 -6.68 -10.60
N ARG A 459 17.67 -5.83 -10.53
CA ARG A 459 19.07 -6.22 -10.41
C ARG A 459 19.77 -5.30 -9.43
N VAL A 460 20.62 -5.87 -8.59
CA VAL A 460 21.45 -5.13 -7.63
C VAL A 460 22.92 -5.47 -7.91
N TYR A 461 23.72 -4.44 -8.11
CA TYR A 461 25.14 -4.55 -8.37
C TYR A 461 25.90 -4.23 -7.09
N GLY A 462 26.77 -5.13 -6.68
CA GLY A 462 27.61 -4.98 -5.50
C GLY A 462 29.10 -5.05 -5.83
N THR A 463 29.92 -4.77 -4.82
CA THR A 463 31.39 -4.82 -4.92
C THR A 463 31.96 -6.24 -5.01
N GLN A 464 31.20 -7.25 -4.61
CA GLN A 464 31.63 -8.66 -4.56
C GLN A 464 30.73 -9.62 -5.35
N GLY A 465 29.65 -9.11 -5.94
CA GLY A 465 28.72 -9.91 -6.73
C GLY A 465 27.57 -9.10 -7.32
N GLU A 466 26.63 -9.79 -7.94
CA GLU A 466 25.37 -9.22 -8.43
C GLU A 466 24.18 -10.11 -8.04
N ILE A 467 23.04 -9.48 -7.77
CA ILE A 467 21.75 -10.16 -7.57
C ILE A 467 20.81 -9.82 -8.71
N THR A 468 20.17 -10.81 -9.33
CA THR A 468 18.97 -10.62 -10.15
C THR A 468 17.78 -11.22 -9.42
N TYR A 469 16.64 -10.55 -9.44
CA TYR A 469 15.43 -11.08 -8.82
C TYR A 469 14.19 -10.86 -9.68
N ASP A 470 13.27 -11.79 -9.57
CA ASP A 470 11.86 -11.64 -9.91
C ASP A 470 11.05 -12.02 -8.69
N SER A 471 9.76 -11.67 -8.62
CA SER A 471 8.90 -11.90 -7.43
C SER A 471 8.77 -13.38 -6.97
N ARG A 472 9.59 -14.29 -7.51
CA ARG A 472 9.70 -15.71 -7.19
C ARG A 472 11.13 -16.16 -6.90
N THR A 473 12.14 -15.66 -7.60
CA THR A 473 13.51 -16.17 -7.56
C THR A 473 14.53 -15.06 -7.29
N ILE A 474 15.58 -15.42 -6.56
CA ILE A 474 16.75 -14.55 -6.31
C ILE A 474 18.00 -15.30 -6.77
N ASP A 475 18.63 -14.80 -7.83
CA ASP A 475 19.87 -15.31 -8.38
C ASP A 475 21.05 -14.47 -7.90
N ILE A 476 22.04 -15.11 -7.28
CA ILE A 476 23.22 -14.46 -6.69
C ILE A 476 24.45 -14.95 -7.43
N TYR A 477 25.13 -14.05 -8.14
CA TYR A 477 26.43 -14.32 -8.77
C TYR A 477 27.57 -13.76 -7.92
N SER A 478 28.51 -14.61 -7.52
CA SER A 478 29.70 -14.21 -6.76
C SER A 478 30.91 -14.00 -7.67
N PHE A 479 31.61 -12.88 -7.51
CA PHE A 479 32.85 -12.61 -8.25
C PHE A 479 34.01 -13.50 -7.80
N ALA A 480 34.04 -13.89 -6.53
CA ALA A 480 35.09 -14.73 -5.97
C ALA A 480 35.05 -16.16 -6.54
N THR A 481 33.84 -16.74 -6.64
CA THR A 481 33.67 -18.13 -7.13
C THR A 481 33.33 -18.20 -8.61
N ARG A 482 32.89 -17.09 -9.22
CA ARG A 482 32.41 -17.01 -10.61
C ARG A 482 31.22 -17.94 -10.89
N SER A 483 30.37 -18.15 -9.90
CA SER A 483 29.22 -19.04 -9.99
C SER A 483 27.93 -18.34 -9.54
N THR A 484 26.81 -18.73 -10.16
CA THR A 484 25.47 -18.31 -9.75
C THR A 484 24.84 -19.34 -8.83
N ARG A 485 24.19 -18.88 -7.76
CA ARG A 485 23.27 -19.66 -6.93
C ARG A 485 21.87 -19.05 -7.02
N SER A 486 20.88 -19.88 -7.29
CA SER A 486 19.47 -19.49 -7.32
C SER A 486 18.75 -19.89 -6.04
N ILE A 487 17.91 -19.01 -5.52
CA ILE A 487 17.00 -19.28 -4.42
C ILE A 487 15.57 -19.09 -4.94
N GLU A 488 14.78 -20.16 -4.94
CA GLU A 488 13.34 -20.06 -5.19
C GLU A 488 12.62 -19.79 -3.87
N VAL A 489 11.92 -18.67 -3.79
CA VAL A 489 11.15 -18.29 -2.60
C VAL A 489 9.86 -19.11 -2.57
N PRO A 490 9.59 -19.87 -1.49
CA PRO A 490 8.40 -20.69 -1.39
C PRO A 490 7.12 -19.88 -1.62
N ARG A 491 6.21 -20.46 -2.43
CA ARG A 491 4.87 -19.89 -2.61
C ARG A 491 4.15 -19.87 -1.27
N GLN A 492 3.51 -18.75 -0.99
CA GLN A 492 2.60 -18.64 0.14
C GLN A 492 1.38 -19.55 -0.07
N PRO A 493 0.67 -19.93 1.00
CA PRO A 493 -0.60 -20.64 0.91
C PRO A 493 -1.55 -19.93 -0.08
N PRO A 494 -2.43 -20.67 -0.80
CA PRO A 494 -3.31 -20.09 -1.81
C PRO A 494 -4.10 -18.87 -1.30
N GLU A 495 -4.53 -18.91 -0.05
CA GLU A 495 -5.26 -17.87 0.67
C GLU A 495 -4.48 -16.56 0.88
N GLU A 496 -3.14 -16.58 0.82
CA GLU A 496 -2.26 -15.39 0.89
C GLU A 496 -1.73 -14.94 -0.48
N LYS A 497 -2.00 -15.72 -1.54
CA LYS A 497 -1.36 -15.55 -2.87
C LYS A 497 -1.85 -14.33 -3.64
N GLU A 498 -3.12 -13.95 -3.47
CA GLU A 498 -3.75 -12.79 -4.13
C GLU A 498 -3.31 -11.44 -3.56
N SER A 499 -2.44 -11.46 -2.55
CA SER A 499 -2.12 -10.31 -1.70
C SER A 499 -0.71 -9.76 -1.92
N HIS A 500 -0.39 -9.29 -3.14
CA HIS A 500 0.95 -8.75 -3.46
C HIS A 500 2.11 -9.69 -3.08
N GLY A 501 1.97 -10.99 -3.39
CA GLY A 501 2.96 -12.00 -3.00
C GLY A 501 3.00 -12.29 -1.49
N GLY A 502 1.88 -12.07 -0.78
CA GLY A 502 1.75 -12.24 0.67
C GLY A 502 2.00 -10.96 1.49
N GLY A 503 2.33 -9.84 0.82
CA GLY A 503 2.60 -8.56 1.46
C GLY A 503 1.45 -8.00 2.29
N ASP A 504 0.19 -8.17 1.86
CA ASP A 504 -0.97 -7.67 2.65
C ASP A 504 -1.10 -8.42 3.97
N TYR A 505 -0.93 -9.74 3.94
CA TYR A 505 -0.95 -10.60 5.11
C TYR A 505 0.22 -10.28 6.03
N GLY A 506 1.44 -10.14 5.47
CA GLY A 506 2.62 -9.73 6.21
C GLY A 506 2.42 -8.39 6.91
N LEU A 507 1.82 -7.41 6.23
CA LEU A 507 1.53 -6.10 6.79
C LEU A 507 0.47 -6.15 7.90
N ALA A 508 -0.67 -6.80 7.66
CA ALA A 508 -1.72 -6.93 8.67
C ALA A 508 -1.23 -7.66 9.93
N ARG A 509 -0.48 -8.77 9.76
CA ARG A 509 0.14 -9.50 10.88
C ARG A 509 1.09 -8.61 11.67
N SER A 510 1.95 -7.88 10.96
CA SER A 510 2.94 -6.97 11.57
C SER A 510 2.26 -5.85 12.36
N PHE A 511 1.21 -5.25 11.80
CA PHE A 511 0.41 -4.23 12.47
C PHE A 511 -0.30 -4.77 13.72
N VAL A 512 -1.04 -5.88 13.61
CA VAL A 512 -1.75 -6.46 14.77
C VAL A 512 -0.79 -6.91 15.86
N ARG A 513 0.38 -7.47 15.52
CA ARG A 513 1.43 -7.82 16.49
C ARG A 513 1.99 -6.58 17.20
N ALA A 514 2.19 -5.48 16.49
CA ALA A 514 2.62 -4.22 17.10
C ALA A 514 1.57 -3.69 18.08
N VAL A 515 0.29 -3.75 17.71
CA VAL A 515 -0.83 -3.36 18.59
C VAL A 515 -0.90 -4.26 19.82
N ASP A 516 -0.79 -5.59 19.64
CA ASP A 516 -0.78 -6.55 20.74
C ASP A 516 0.38 -6.30 21.72
N ALA A 517 1.57 -6.02 21.20
CA ALA A 517 2.73 -5.69 22.03
C ALA A 517 2.48 -4.45 22.90
N VAL A 518 1.85 -3.41 22.36
CA VAL A 518 1.50 -2.20 23.12
C VAL A 518 0.38 -2.48 24.13
N VAL A 519 -0.74 -3.02 23.66
CA VAL A 519 -1.99 -3.13 24.44
C VAL A 519 -1.92 -4.22 25.50
N ASN A 520 -1.40 -5.39 25.15
CA ASN A 520 -1.40 -6.58 26.01
C ASN A 520 -0.06 -6.84 26.69
N GLN A 521 1.05 -6.37 26.12
CA GLN A 521 2.40 -6.66 26.64
C GLN A 521 3.11 -5.42 27.24
N GLY A 522 2.48 -4.24 27.19
CA GLY A 522 3.01 -3.01 27.79
C GLY A 522 4.26 -2.45 27.11
N TRP A 523 4.47 -2.75 25.82
CA TRP A 523 5.59 -2.18 25.07
C TRP A 523 5.36 -0.70 24.76
N GLU A 524 6.44 0.07 24.80
CA GLU A 524 6.46 1.43 24.26
C GLU A 524 6.10 1.42 22.77
N VAL A 525 5.29 2.40 22.35
CA VAL A 525 4.77 2.49 20.98
C VAL A 525 5.90 2.56 19.97
N GLU A 526 6.92 3.39 20.21
CA GLU A 526 8.06 3.52 19.29
C GLU A 526 8.82 2.20 19.11
N ARG A 527 9.00 1.45 20.21
CA ARG A 527 9.67 0.14 20.16
C ARG A 527 8.85 -0.85 19.34
N ALA A 528 7.56 -0.98 19.64
CA ALA A 528 6.66 -1.87 18.91
C ALA A 528 6.55 -1.50 17.42
N GLN A 529 6.46 -0.20 17.10
CA GLN A 529 6.45 0.33 15.74
C GLN A 529 7.69 -0.12 14.96
N ARG A 530 8.89 0.08 15.52
CA ARG A 530 10.15 -0.25 14.83
C ARG A 530 10.39 -1.76 14.73
N CYS A 531 10.04 -2.52 15.77
CA CYS A 531 10.29 -3.97 15.80
C CYS A 531 9.32 -4.78 14.95
N PHE A 532 8.02 -4.43 14.95
CA PHE A 532 7.01 -5.24 14.28
C PHE A 532 6.59 -4.66 12.94
N VAL A 533 6.35 -3.34 12.85
CA VAL A 533 5.97 -2.70 11.58
C VAL A 533 7.21 -2.42 10.73
N GLY A 534 8.31 -1.96 11.32
CA GLY A 534 9.55 -1.68 10.58
C GLY A 534 9.43 -0.50 9.61
N CYS A 535 8.43 0.36 9.81
CA CYS A 535 8.24 1.62 9.10
C CYS A 535 7.68 2.64 10.10
N THR A 536 8.33 3.79 10.27
CA THR A 536 7.75 4.88 11.08
C THR A 536 6.78 5.74 10.25
N LEU A 537 5.98 6.58 10.92
CA LEU A 537 5.15 7.59 10.25
C LEU A 537 6.00 8.59 9.45
N GLU A 538 7.18 8.96 9.95
CA GLU A 538 8.12 9.81 9.21
C GLU A 538 8.62 9.11 7.95
N GLU A 539 8.96 7.82 8.01
CA GLU A 539 9.39 7.07 6.82
C GLU A 539 8.26 6.95 5.79
N ALA A 540 7.01 6.78 6.23
CA ALA A 540 5.85 6.79 5.36
C ALA A 540 5.70 8.14 4.65
N VAL A 541 5.81 9.26 5.36
CA VAL A 541 5.73 10.60 4.76
C VAL A 541 6.91 10.89 3.84
N ARG A 542 8.12 10.51 4.25
CA ARG A 542 9.35 10.72 3.48
C ARG A 542 9.34 9.97 2.15
N SER A 543 8.87 8.73 2.14
CA SER A 543 8.76 7.95 0.90
C SER A 543 7.73 8.55 -0.07
N HIS A 544 6.60 9.05 0.42
CA HIS A 544 5.66 9.82 -0.40
C HIS A 544 6.29 11.13 -0.90
N ALA A 545 7.07 11.83 -0.06
CA ALA A 545 7.77 13.03 -0.47
C ALA A 545 8.76 12.78 -1.63
N VAL A 546 9.42 11.62 -1.68
CA VAL A 546 10.26 11.22 -2.83
C VAL A 546 9.42 11.05 -4.11
N VAL A 547 8.19 10.54 -4.00
CA VAL A 547 7.25 10.46 -5.13
C VAL A 547 6.92 11.87 -5.65
N PHE A 548 6.52 12.79 -4.76
CA PHE A 548 6.20 14.17 -5.14
C PHE A 548 7.40 14.91 -5.74
N ALA A 549 8.60 14.70 -5.18
CA ALA A 549 9.84 15.23 -5.74
C ALA A 549 10.14 14.66 -7.14
N ALA A 550 9.88 13.37 -7.36
CA ALA A 550 10.05 12.73 -8.67
C ALA A 550 9.01 13.24 -9.69
N GLU A 551 7.77 13.46 -9.27
CA GLU A 551 6.74 14.05 -10.11
C GLU A 551 7.05 15.52 -10.46
N GLU A 552 7.50 16.32 -9.50
CA GLU A 552 7.97 17.69 -9.72
C GLU A 552 9.18 17.72 -10.68
N ALA A 553 10.16 16.84 -10.48
CA ALA A 553 11.33 16.70 -11.35
C ALA A 553 10.91 16.38 -12.80
N ARG A 554 9.91 15.51 -13.00
CA ARG A 554 9.37 15.16 -14.32
C ARG A 554 8.68 16.34 -14.98
N ARG A 555 7.80 17.03 -14.26
CA ARG A 555 7.00 18.14 -14.81
C ARG A 555 7.84 19.36 -15.16
N GLU A 556 8.82 19.67 -14.32
CA GLU A 556 9.69 20.83 -14.49
C GLU A 556 10.98 20.52 -15.26
N GLU A 557 11.16 19.26 -15.70
CA GLU A 557 12.33 18.79 -16.44
C GLU A 557 13.65 19.14 -15.72
N LYS A 558 13.69 18.96 -14.40
CA LYS A 558 14.80 19.35 -13.53
C LYS A 558 15.35 18.18 -12.70
N VAL A 559 16.53 18.39 -12.15
CA VAL A 559 17.09 17.52 -11.10
C VAL A 559 16.80 18.16 -9.75
N VAL A 560 16.04 17.47 -8.91
CA VAL A 560 15.76 17.90 -7.53
C VAL A 560 16.92 17.51 -6.64
N ARG A 561 17.48 18.49 -5.91
CA ARG A 561 18.42 18.23 -4.81
C ARG A 561 17.61 17.99 -3.54
N TRP A 562 17.60 16.76 -3.06
CA TRP A 562 16.65 16.29 -2.04
C TRP A 562 16.67 17.14 -0.77
N LYS A 563 17.87 17.43 -0.23
CA LYS A 563 18.01 18.20 1.01
C LYS A 563 17.38 19.59 0.88
N ASP A 564 17.78 20.34 -0.14
CA ASP A 564 17.33 21.71 -0.37
C ASP A 564 15.81 21.76 -0.58
N TRP A 565 15.30 20.86 -1.41
CA TRP A 565 13.87 20.73 -1.72
C TRP A 565 13.05 20.34 -0.49
N TRP A 566 13.51 19.36 0.30
CA TRP A 566 12.79 18.91 1.48
C TRP A 566 12.73 19.99 2.56
N GLU A 567 13.84 20.69 2.82
CA GLU A 567 13.88 21.81 3.74
C GLU A 567 12.97 22.96 3.31
N GLU A 568 12.87 23.23 2.00
CA GLU A 568 11.93 24.20 1.43
C GLU A 568 10.48 23.81 1.69
N LYS A 569 10.05 22.60 1.31
CA LYS A 569 8.67 22.13 1.53
C LYS A 569 8.30 22.11 3.01
N LEU A 570 9.22 21.75 3.90
CA LEU A 570 9.00 21.81 5.34
C LEU A 570 8.80 23.26 5.83
N ARG A 571 9.58 24.24 5.35
CA ARG A 571 9.36 25.66 5.70
C ARG A 571 8.03 26.19 5.21
N ASP A 572 7.68 25.91 3.95
CA ASP A 572 6.44 26.39 3.34
C ASP A 572 5.21 25.86 4.07
N SER A 573 5.27 24.58 4.45
CA SER A 573 4.19 23.93 5.20
C SER A 573 4.02 24.44 6.65
N LEU A 574 5.00 25.17 7.20
CA LEU A 574 4.89 25.87 8.49
C LEU A 574 4.31 27.28 8.32
N GLY A 575 4.61 27.95 7.21
CA GLY A 575 4.14 29.31 6.89
C GLY A 575 2.64 29.40 6.58
N THR A 576 2.02 28.31 6.12
CA THR A 576 0.57 28.22 5.86
C THR A 576 -0.31 28.23 7.12
N ARG A 577 0.27 28.19 8.34
CA ARG A 577 -0.49 28.42 9.59
C ARG A 577 -1.06 29.83 9.72
N SER A 578 -0.52 30.82 8.99
CA SER A 578 -0.96 32.22 9.15
C SER A 578 -2.20 32.62 8.33
N ALA A 579 -2.73 31.75 7.47
CA ALA A 579 -3.82 32.11 6.55
C ALA A 579 -5.19 31.51 6.90
N CYS A 580 -5.28 30.69 7.95
CA CYS A 580 -6.53 30.03 8.38
C CYS A 580 -6.75 30.05 9.91
N ASP A 581 -6.21 31.06 10.61
CA ASP A 581 -6.65 31.42 11.96
C ASP A 581 -7.62 32.61 11.91
#